data_AF-A0A662CAA1-F1
#
_entry.id   AF-A0A662CAA1-F1
#
_cell.length_a   1.000
_cell.length_b   1.000
_cell.length_c   1.000
_cell.angle_alpha   90.00
_cell.angle_beta   90.00
_cell.angle_gamma   90.00
#
_symmetry.space_group_name_H-M   'P 1'
#
loop_
_entity.id
_entity.type
_entity.pdbx_description
1 polymer ?
#
loop_
_entity_poly.entity_id
_entity_poly.type
_entity_poly.pdbx_seq_one_letter_code
_entity_poly.pdbx_strand_id
1 'polypeptide(L)'
;LAGPEEFDQLPEHQIEGYTQKCAICHGTCGNCHIVRPDIAGGGLSDGHSFNKTPDWYNICVSCHVSRGGHAFLGAQAEPDLHRDELDFTCLDCHDGVELHGDGQPVEQRYAYTELPTCEGCHEGLEKENNFHSMHYDDFQCQICHSQEYNNCGACHIADGHAEYGPYMDYKIALNTIPDIKDHKFALVRRTLAYPDNWVGYGEDLTYTNFEEFPTYNYTTPHNILEKTALTDVDAGACYSNCHIRNEGGTLINTELYLWRDSLLTWELDATEAYTVDGQLPASWFEEK
;
A
#
# COMPACT_ATOMS: atom_id res chain seq x y z
N LEU A 1 22.13 5.31 -10.48
CA LEU A 1 21.30 4.79 -11.57
C LEU A 1 19.90 5.36 -11.37
N ALA A 2 19.29 5.87 -12.42
CA ALA A 2 18.14 6.78 -12.37
C ALA A 2 16.81 6.16 -12.83
N GLY A 3 16.77 4.88 -13.20
CA GLY A 3 15.55 4.24 -13.71
C GLY A 3 15.72 2.79 -14.15
N PRO A 4 14.61 2.12 -14.54
CA PRO A 4 14.62 0.73 -15.00
C PRO A 4 15.42 0.52 -16.29
N GLU A 5 15.65 1.55 -17.11
CA GLU A 5 16.46 1.44 -18.34
C GLU A 5 17.94 1.18 -18.05
N GLU A 6 18.39 1.46 -16.82
CA GLU A 6 19.77 1.24 -16.40
C GLU A 6 19.94 -0.05 -15.58
N PHE A 7 18.91 -0.90 -15.52
CA PHE A 7 18.96 -2.16 -14.75
C PHE A 7 20.15 -3.04 -15.16
N ASP A 8 20.44 -3.12 -16.47
CA ASP A 8 21.57 -3.89 -17.00
C ASP A 8 22.95 -3.31 -16.63
N GLN A 9 23.00 -2.09 -16.07
CA GLN A 9 24.22 -1.46 -15.57
C GLN A 9 24.49 -1.77 -14.09
N LEU A 10 23.56 -2.44 -13.41
CA LEU A 10 23.74 -2.87 -12.03
C LEU A 10 24.86 -3.93 -11.94
N PRO A 11 25.58 -3.99 -10.82
CA PRO A 11 26.46 -5.12 -10.52
C PRO A 11 25.76 -6.47 -10.67
N GLU A 12 26.46 -7.45 -11.24
CA GLU A 12 25.91 -8.78 -11.56
C GLU A 12 25.20 -9.45 -10.36
N HIS A 13 25.77 -9.35 -9.16
CA HIS A 13 25.17 -9.93 -7.95
C HIS A 13 23.83 -9.27 -7.55
N GLN A 14 23.61 -7.98 -7.85
CA GLN A 14 22.31 -7.31 -7.61
C GLN A 14 21.27 -7.81 -8.61
N ILE A 15 21.67 -7.99 -9.88
CA ILE A 15 20.82 -8.58 -10.92
C ILE A 15 20.43 -10.02 -10.54
N GLU A 16 21.37 -10.82 -10.04
CA GLU A 16 21.11 -12.18 -9.55
C GLU A 16 20.14 -12.20 -8.39
N GLY A 17 20.35 -11.35 -7.38
CA GLY A 17 19.45 -11.26 -6.22
C GLY A 17 18.04 -10.82 -6.59
N TYR A 18 17.92 -9.79 -7.43
CA TYR A 18 16.63 -9.37 -7.98
C TYR A 18 15.95 -10.50 -8.77
N THR A 19 16.69 -11.21 -9.62
CA THR A 19 16.12 -12.28 -10.44
C THR A 19 15.60 -13.43 -9.59
N GLN A 20 16.34 -13.82 -8.54
CA GLN A 20 15.96 -14.93 -7.67
C GLN A 20 14.78 -14.60 -6.74
N LYS A 21 14.63 -13.35 -6.29
CA LYS A 21 13.70 -13.00 -5.21
C LYS A 21 12.55 -12.09 -5.64
N CYS A 22 12.75 -11.26 -6.66
CA CYS A 22 11.80 -10.23 -7.08
C CYS A 22 11.15 -10.56 -8.43
N ALA A 23 11.97 -10.96 -9.42
CA ALA A 23 11.48 -11.22 -10.78
C ALA A 23 10.47 -12.38 -10.86
N ILE A 24 10.42 -13.25 -9.86
CA ILE A 24 9.43 -14.34 -9.76
C ILE A 24 7.98 -13.87 -9.71
N CYS A 25 7.75 -12.59 -9.37
CA CYS A 25 6.43 -11.95 -9.38
C CYS A 25 6.20 -11.06 -10.60
N HIS A 26 7.22 -10.80 -11.43
CA HIS A 26 7.09 -9.95 -12.62
C HIS A 26 6.37 -10.72 -13.73
N GLY A 27 5.23 -10.19 -14.16
CA GLY A 27 4.34 -10.87 -15.11
C GLY A 27 4.68 -10.63 -16.58
N THR A 28 4.36 -11.61 -17.41
CA THR A 28 4.30 -11.53 -18.87
C THR A 28 2.89 -11.91 -19.35
N CYS A 29 2.59 -11.70 -20.64
CA CYS A 29 1.32 -12.16 -21.23
C CYS A 29 1.06 -13.65 -20.96
N GLY A 30 2.12 -14.46 -20.96
CA GLY A 30 2.02 -15.89 -20.66
C GLY A 30 1.59 -16.16 -19.24
N ASN A 31 2.11 -15.42 -18.25
CA ASN A 31 1.77 -15.61 -16.84
C ASN A 31 0.30 -15.30 -16.53
N CYS A 32 -0.32 -14.41 -17.32
CA CYS A 32 -1.74 -14.11 -17.19
C CYS A 32 -2.62 -15.04 -18.03
N HIS A 33 -2.19 -15.42 -19.24
CA HIS A 33 -3.10 -16.04 -20.21
C HIS A 33 -2.86 -17.54 -20.45
N ILE A 34 -1.77 -18.13 -19.94
CA ILE A 34 -1.34 -19.50 -20.33
C ILE A 34 -0.78 -20.30 -19.16
N VAL A 35 0.19 -19.74 -18.43
CA VAL A 35 0.95 -20.45 -17.40
C VAL A 35 0.59 -19.94 -16.02
N ARG A 36 0.67 -20.82 -15.03
CA ARG A 36 0.72 -20.39 -13.63
C ARG A 36 2.08 -19.71 -13.39
N PRO A 37 2.13 -18.56 -12.70
CA PRO A 37 3.38 -17.93 -12.31
C PRO A 37 4.30 -18.90 -11.53
N ASP A 38 5.62 -18.69 -11.61
CA ASP A 38 6.59 -19.55 -10.92
C ASP A 38 6.39 -19.54 -9.40
N ILE A 39 6.03 -18.38 -8.84
CA ILE A 39 5.66 -18.24 -7.43
C ILE A 39 4.46 -19.12 -7.04
N ALA A 40 3.60 -19.47 -8.00
CA ALA A 40 2.46 -20.37 -7.82
C ALA A 40 2.80 -21.85 -8.09
N GLY A 41 4.07 -22.19 -8.29
CA GLY A 41 4.54 -23.55 -8.60
C GLY A 41 4.65 -23.87 -10.09
N GLY A 42 4.42 -22.91 -10.98
CA GLY A 42 4.56 -23.06 -12.43
C GLY A 42 3.54 -24.01 -13.09
N GLY A 43 3.75 -24.28 -14.38
CA GLY A 43 2.89 -25.16 -15.18
C GLY A 43 1.78 -24.41 -15.93
N LEU A 44 0.84 -25.15 -16.50
CA LEU A 44 -0.26 -24.60 -17.30
C LEU A 44 -1.47 -24.26 -16.41
N SER A 45 -2.11 -23.11 -16.64
CA SER A 45 -3.28 -22.67 -15.85
C SER A 45 -4.56 -23.40 -16.24
N ASP A 46 -4.76 -23.67 -17.53
CA ASP A 46 -5.88 -24.46 -18.07
C ASP A 46 -5.43 -25.32 -19.26
N GLY A 47 -4.44 -26.19 -19.03
CA GLY A 47 -3.80 -26.93 -20.10
C GLY A 47 -3.21 -25.99 -21.18
N HIS A 48 -3.29 -26.36 -22.45
CA HIS A 48 -2.74 -25.52 -23.54
C HIS A 48 -3.69 -24.40 -24.00
N SER A 49 -4.74 -24.09 -23.23
CA SER A 49 -5.69 -23.03 -23.57
C SER A 49 -5.07 -21.64 -23.40
N PHE A 50 -5.39 -20.74 -24.33
CA PHE A 50 -5.11 -19.31 -24.18
C PHE A 50 -6.36 -18.64 -23.59
N ASN A 51 -6.28 -18.25 -22.33
CA ASN A 51 -7.41 -17.66 -21.62
C ASN A 51 -7.46 -16.17 -21.89
N LYS A 52 -8.51 -15.68 -22.58
CA LYS A 52 -8.68 -14.23 -22.82
C LYS A 52 -8.75 -13.45 -21.51
N THR A 53 -9.52 -13.96 -20.55
CA THR A 53 -9.65 -13.37 -19.22
C THR A 53 -8.98 -14.31 -18.22
N PRO A 54 -7.95 -13.84 -17.47
CA PRO A 54 -7.30 -14.65 -16.46
C PRO A 54 -8.25 -14.97 -15.31
N ASP A 55 -8.07 -16.13 -14.67
CA ASP A 55 -8.68 -16.41 -13.37
C ASP A 55 -8.01 -15.52 -12.32
N TRP A 56 -8.76 -14.55 -11.78
CA TRP A 56 -8.21 -13.56 -10.85
C TRP A 56 -7.65 -14.20 -9.58
N TYR A 57 -8.26 -15.27 -9.07
CA TYR A 57 -7.87 -15.89 -7.82
C TYR A 57 -6.60 -16.72 -8.00
N ASN A 58 -6.56 -17.56 -9.02
CA ASN A 58 -5.42 -18.44 -9.26
C ASN A 58 -4.22 -17.70 -9.88
N ILE A 59 -4.43 -16.55 -10.52
CA ILE A 59 -3.38 -15.80 -11.21
C ILE A 59 -3.01 -14.51 -10.48
N CYS A 60 -3.94 -13.59 -10.26
CA CYS A 60 -3.62 -12.30 -9.65
C CYS A 60 -3.18 -12.47 -8.18
N VAL A 61 -3.91 -13.25 -7.40
CA VAL A 61 -3.58 -13.46 -5.97
C VAL A 61 -2.25 -14.20 -5.81
N SER A 62 -1.84 -15.03 -6.77
CA SER A 62 -0.54 -15.74 -6.72
C SER A 62 0.67 -14.81 -6.61
N CYS A 63 0.62 -13.64 -7.25
CA CYS A 63 1.68 -12.63 -7.13
C CYS A 63 1.32 -11.53 -6.12
N HIS A 64 0.04 -11.13 -6.04
CA HIS A 64 -0.44 -10.07 -5.17
C HIS A 64 -0.89 -10.57 -3.78
N VAL A 65 -0.32 -11.70 -3.32
CA VAL A 65 -0.76 -12.45 -2.13
C VAL A 65 -0.99 -11.56 -0.92
N SER A 66 0.05 -10.90 -0.41
CA SER A 66 -0.01 -10.26 0.91
C SER A 66 -0.68 -8.88 0.90
N ARG A 67 -0.48 -8.10 -0.17
CA ARG A 67 -0.92 -6.69 -0.23
C ARG A 67 -2.32 -6.54 -0.79
N GLY A 68 -2.67 -7.32 -1.81
CA GLY A 68 -3.97 -7.31 -2.45
C GLY A 68 -4.82 -8.48 -1.96
N GLY A 69 -4.38 -9.70 -2.24
CA GLY A 69 -5.14 -10.93 -1.96
C GLY A 69 -5.58 -11.08 -0.51
N HIS A 70 -4.66 -11.04 0.45
CA HIS A 70 -4.99 -11.19 1.87
C HIS A 70 -5.89 -10.09 2.41
N ALA A 71 -5.73 -8.86 1.91
CA ALA A 71 -6.59 -7.74 2.28
C ALA A 71 -8.00 -7.94 1.70
N PHE A 72 -8.09 -8.21 0.39
CA PHE A 72 -9.35 -8.35 -0.33
C PHE A 72 -10.13 -9.58 0.13
N LEU A 73 -9.43 -10.69 0.39
CA LEU A 73 -10.02 -11.95 0.82
C LEU A 73 -10.32 -12.02 2.33
N GLY A 74 -9.89 -11.04 3.14
CA GLY A 74 -10.09 -11.06 4.59
C GLY A 74 -9.28 -12.13 5.31
N ALA A 75 -8.01 -12.36 4.92
CA ALA A 75 -7.17 -13.37 5.57
C ALA A 75 -6.65 -12.93 6.96
N GLN A 76 -6.59 -11.62 7.21
CA GLN A 76 -6.02 -11.01 8.43
C GLN A 76 -6.94 -9.93 9.05
N ALA A 77 -8.02 -9.57 8.36
CA ALA A 77 -9.04 -8.60 8.75
C ALA A 77 -10.38 -9.04 8.12
N GLU A 78 -11.46 -8.27 8.28
CA GLU A 78 -12.69 -8.55 7.53
C GLU A 78 -12.42 -8.41 6.02
N PRO A 79 -13.06 -9.24 5.17
CA PRO A 79 -12.93 -9.15 3.73
C PRO A 79 -13.42 -7.79 3.22
N ASP A 80 -12.91 -7.40 2.04
CA ASP A 80 -13.39 -6.19 1.38
C ASP A 80 -14.90 -6.32 1.09
N LEU A 81 -15.66 -5.27 1.39
CA LEU A 81 -17.10 -5.24 1.20
C LEU A 81 -17.48 -5.49 -0.26
N HIS A 82 -16.73 -4.95 -1.23
CA HIS A 82 -17.03 -5.17 -2.65
C HIS A 82 -16.91 -6.65 -3.00
N ARG A 83 -15.98 -7.37 -2.36
CA ARG A 83 -15.88 -8.81 -2.54
C ARG A 83 -17.05 -9.54 -1.88
N ASP A 84 -17.27 -9.30 -0.59
CA ASP A 84 -18.14 -10.18 0.21
C ASP A 84 -19.62 -9.91 -0.01
N GLU A 85 -20.01 -8.65 -0.24
CA GLU A 85 -21.40 -8.24 -0.42
C GLU A 85 -21.80 -8.13 -1.90
N LEU A 86 -20.85 -7.90 -2.80
CA LEU A 86 -21.11 -7.70 -4.24
C LEU A 86 -20.48 -8.76 -5.15
N ASP A 87 -19.80 -9.76 -4.60
CA ASP A 87 -19.10 -10.82 -5.33
C ASP A 87 -18.04 -10.28 -6.33
N PHE A 88 -17.47 -9.09 -6.07
CA PHE A 88 -16.45 -8.52 -6.96
C PHE A 88 -15.17 -9.34 -6.95
N THR A 89 -14.54 -9.33 -8.11
CA THR A 89 -13.21 -9.84 -8.41
C THR A 89 -12.25 -8.67 -8.63
N CYS A 90 -10.96 -8.96 -8.81
CA CYS A 90 -10.00 -7.92 -9.17
C CYS A 90 -10.41 -7.16 -10.45
N LEU A 91 -11.02 -7.87 -11.40
CA LEU A 91 -11.34 -7.35 -12.73
C LEU A 91 -12.60 -6.46 -12.77
N ASP A 92 -13.34 -6.37 -11.67
CA ASP A 92 -14.48 -5.46 -11.57
C ASP A 92 -14.03 -4.01 -11.33
N CYS A 93 -12.83 -3.82 -10.77
CA CYS A 93 -12.17 -2.51 -10.66
C CYS A 93 -11.02 -2.35 -11.67
N HIS A 94 -10.21 -3.39 -11.87
CA HIS A 94 -9.03 -3.35 -12.74
C HIS A 94 -9.36 -3.84 -14.15
N ASP A 95 -9.40 -2.92 -15.12
CA ASP A 95 -9.75 -3.26 -16.49
C ASP A 95 -8.53 -3.63 -17.35
N GLY A 96 -8.79 -4.10 -18.58
CA GLY A 96 -7.72 -4.51 -19.48
C GLY A 96 -6.88 -3.36 -20.03
N VAL A 97 -7.36 -2.12 -20.02
CA VAL A 97 -6.57 -0.96 -20.45
C VAL A 97 -5.61 -0.56 -19.34
N GLU A 98 -6.08 -0.59 -18.10
CA GLU A 98 -5.29 -0.36 -16.91
C GLU A 98 -4.16 -1.40 -16.79
N LEU A 99 -4.50 -2.69 -16.89
CA LEU A 99 -3.55 -3.79 -16.68
C LEU A 99 -2.50 -3.93 -17.79
N HIS A 100 -2.82 -3.62 -19.04
CA HIS A 100 -1.86 -3.76 -20.16
C HIS A 100 -0.98 -2.52 -20.35
N GLY A 101 -1.43 -1.35 -19.90
CA GLY A 101 -0.80 -0.08 -20.22
C GLY A 101 -1.04 0.36 -21.66
N ASP A 102 -0.72 1.61 -21.96
CA ASP A 102 -0.73 2.21 -23.30
C ASP A 102 0.66 2.21 -23.96
N GLY A 103 1.66 1.65 -23.28
CA GLY A 103 3.06 1.64 -23.70
C GLY A 103 3.80 2.95 -23.47
N GLN A 104 3.19 3.95 -22.83
CA GLN A 104 3.88 5.15 -22.36
C GLN A 104 4.33 4.94 -20.90
N PRO A 105 5.64 5.05 -20.61
CA PRO A 105 6.12 4.92 -19.24
C PRO A 105 5.64 6.11 -18.41
N VAL A 106 5.27 5.82 -17.16
CA VAL A 106 5.02 6.81 -16.11
C VAL A 106 6.10 6.70 -15.04
N GLU A 107 6.36 7.80 -14.33
CA GLU A 107 7.41 7.86 -13.30
C GLU A 107 7.22 6.81 -12.20
N GLN A 108 5.98 6.62 -11.75
CA GLN A 108 5.61 5.63 -10.75
C GLN A 108 4.15 5.22 -10.92
N ARG A 109 3.76 4.08 -10.34
CA ARG A 109 2.45 3.44 -10.60
C ARG A 109 1.25 4.37 -10.39
N TYR A 110 1.28 5.23 -9.37
CA TYR A 110 0.15 6.12 -9.04
C TYR A 110 0.00 7.31 -9.99
N ALA A 111 0.99 7.56 -10.86
CA ALA A 111 0.90 8.55 -11.92
C ALA A 111 0.14 8.04 -13.16
N TYR A 112 -0.20 6.75 -13.22
CA TYR A 112 -0.95 6.21 -14.33
C TYR A 112 -2.43 6.62 -14.24
N THR A 113 -2.96 7.21 -15.32
CA THR A 113 -4.28 7.87 -15.33
C THR A 113 -5.45 6.90 -15.39
N GLU A 114 -5.23 5.69 -15.87
CA GLU A 114 -6.28 4.66 -16.02
C GLU A 114 -6.48 3.83 -14.75
N LEU A 115 -5.77 4.15 -13.65
CA LEU A 115 -5.98 3.45 -12.37
C LEU A 115 -7.44 3.59 -11.90
N PRO A 116 -8.01 2.53 -11.31
CA PRO A 116 -9.34 2.62 -10.73
C PRO A 116 -9.38 3.66 -9.62
N THR A 117 -10.51 4.37 -9.57
CA THR A 117 -10.82 5.37 -8.55
C THR A 117 -12.14 5.04 -7.88
N CYS A 118 -12.32 5.46 -6.63
CA CYS A 118 -13.59 5.30 -5.93
C CYS A 118 -14.70 6.07 -6.67
N GLU A 119 -14.36 7.24 -7.17
CA GLU A 119 -15.21 8.17 -7.88
C GLU A 119 -15.67 7.64 -9.26
N GLY A 120 -14.96 6.66 -9.82
CA GLY A 120 -15.39 5.99 -11.05
C GLY A 120 -16.70 5.21 -10.91
N CYS A 121 -17.05 4.78 -9.70
CA CYS A 121 -18.31 4.08 -9.38
C CYS A 121 -19.21 4.88 -8.42
N HIS A 122 -18.63 5.74 -7.58
CA HIS A 122 -19.34 6.50 -6.57
C HIS A 122 -19.36 8.00 -6.88
N GLU A 123 -20.50 8.51 -7.33
CA GLU A 123 -20.68 9.91 -7.71
C GLU A 123 -21.42 10.71 -6.63
N GLY A 124 -21.15 12.03 -6.55
CA GLY A 124 -21.92 12.97 -5.71
C GLY A 124 -21.70 12.82 -4.21
N LEU A 125 -20.53 12.33 -3.80
CA LEU A 125 -20.23 11.97 -2.41
C LEU A 125 -19.88 13.16 -1.52
N GLU A 126 -19.55 14.32 -2.08
CA GLU A 126 -18.89 15.45 -1.39
C GLU A 126 -19.64 15.94 -0.15
N LYS A 127 -20.97 15.75 -0.13
CA LYS A 127 -21.86 16.19 0.95
C LYS A 127 -22.83 15.12 1.41
N GLU A 128 -22.53 13.85 1.11
CA GLU A 128 -23.44 12.73 1.43
C GLU A 128 -23.62 12.56 2.94
N ASN A 129 -22.59 12.88 3.71
CA ASN A 129 -22.64 12.88 5.18
C ASN A 129 -21.67 13.92 5.78
N ASN A 130 -21.64 14.00 7.11
CA ASN A 130 -20.80 14.93 7.85
C ASN A 130 -19.30 14.65 7.69
N PHE A 131 -18.88 13.40 7.49
CA PHE A 131 -17.46 13.08 7.27
C PHE A 131 -17.01 13.59 5.91
N HIS A 132 -17.75 13.28 4.84
CA HIS A 132 -17.43 13.75 3.50
C HIS A 132 -17.45 15.28 3.42
N SER A 133 -18.49 15.92 3.98
CA SER A 133 -18.60 17.38 3.99
C SER A 133 -17.40 18.09 4.62
N MET A 134 -16.65 17.40 5.49
CA MET A 134 -15.49 17.94 6.20
C MET A 134 -14.14 17.53 5.61
N HIS A 135 -14.06 16.38 4.94
CA HIS A 135 -12.77 15.75 4.61
C HIS A 135 -12.63 15.29 3.15
N TYR A 136 -13.67 15.41 2.32
CA TYR A 136 -13.68 14.85 0.97
C TYR A 136 -12.45 15.24 0.13
N ASP A 137 -12.07 16.52 0.14
CA ASP A 137 -10.92 17.00 -0.66
C ASP A 137 -9.57 16.76 0.05
N ASP A 138 -9.55 16.74 1.38
CA ASP A 138 -8.30 16.72 2.16
C ASP A 138 -7.73 15.32 2.37
N PHE A 139 -8.59 14.30 2.39
CA PHE A 139 -8.25 12.95 2.83
C PHE A 139 -8.39 11.95 1.69
N GLN A 140 -7.40 11.07 1.57
CA GLN A 140 -7.56 9.83 0.82
C GLN A 140 -8.75 9.02 1.37
N CYS A 141 -9.66 8.54 0.51
CA CYS A 141 -10.88 7.81 0.91
C CYS A 141 -10.59 6.61 1.84
N GLN A 142 -9.50 5.89 1.59
CA GLN A 142 -9.10 4.74 2.40
C GLN A 142 -8.83 5.10 3.86
N ILE A 143 -8.58 6.36 4.22
CA ILE A 143 -8.48 6.76 5.63
C ILE A 143 -9.78 6.39 6.37
N CYS A 144 -10.94 6.70 5.82
CA CYS A 144 -12.20 6.37 6.49
C CYS A 144 -12.64 4.92 6.27
N HIS A 145 -12.29 4.35 5.12
CA HIS A 145 -12.85 3.07 4.67
C HIS A 145 -11.94 1.85 4.82
N SER A 146 -10.66 2.03 5.12
CA SER A 146 -9.73 0.92 5.35
C SER A 146 -9.70 0.50 6.82
N GLN A 147 -9.54 -0.79 7.04
CA GLN A 147 -9.22 -1.38 8.35
C GLN A 147 -7.69 -1.41 8.56
N GLU A 148 -7.21 -1.88 9.72
CA GLU A 148 -5.80 -2.24 9.85
C GLU A 148 -5.34 -3.16 8.71
N TYR A 149 -4.13 -2.93 8.21
CA TYR A 149 -3.60 -3.64 7.05
C TYR A 149 -2.16 -4.09 7.27
N ASN A 150 -1.77 -5.07 6.48
CA ASN A 150 -0.45 -5.67 6.59
C ASN A 150 0.66 -4.67 6.21
N ASN A 151 1.51 -4.34 7.16
CA ASN A 151 2.74 -3.59 6.99
C ASN A 151 3.93 -4.54 6.84
N CYS A 152 4.91 -4.12 6.05
CA CYS A 152 6.10 -4.92 5.81
C CYS A 152 7.15 -4.64 6.89
N GLY A 153 7.86 -5.68 7.30
CA GLY A 153 9.03 -5.56 8.15
C GLY A 153 10.32 -5.30 7.35
N ALA A 154 11.49 -5.54 7.94
CA ALA A 154 12.79 -5.42 7.27
C ALA A 154 13.20 -6.77 6.69
N CYS A 155 13.68 -6.84 5.44
CA CYS A 155 13.91 -8.11 4.74
C CYS A 155 15.29 -8.19 4.08
N HIS A 156 16.16 -9.07 4.55
CA HIS A 156 17.37 -9.45 3.85
C HIS A 156 17.05 -10.33 2.64
N ILE A 157 17.52 -9.89 1.47
CA ILE A 157 17.20 -10.52 0.19
C ILE A 157 17.91 -11.89 0.09
N ALA A 158 19.15 -12.01 0.59
CA ALA A 158 20.02 -13.18 0.38
C ALA A 158 19.47 -14.46 1.02
N ASP A 159 19.22 -14.42 2.32
CA ASP A 159 18.68 -15.52 3.08
C ASP A 159 17.14 -15.51 3.13
N GLY A 160 16.50 -14.44 2.64
CA GLY A 160 15.05 -14.25 2.73
C GLY A 160 14.59 -14.06 4.17
N HIS A 161 15.50 -13.64 5.06
CA HIS A 161 15.21 -13.42 6.46
C HIS A 161 14.60 -12.04 6.65
N ALA A 162 13.49 -11.99 7.39
CA ALA A 162 12.93 -10.73 7.83
C ALA A 162 13.32 -10.48 9.29
N GLU A 163 14.22 -9.51 9.55
CA GLU A 163 14.59 -9.13 10.92
C GLU A 163 13.36 -8.66 11.70
N TYR A 164 12.49 -7.91 11.03
CA TYR A 164 11.14 -7.63 11.49
C TYR A 164 10.15 -8.40 10.61
N GLY A 165 9.28 -9.19 11.23
CA GLY A 165 8.19 -9.85 10.50
C GLY A 165 7.15 -8.86 9.98
N PRO A 166 6.28 -9.28 9.05
CA PRO A 166 5.08 -8.52 8.71
C PRO A 166 4.17 -8.38 9.94
N TYR A 167 3.45 -7.26 10.04
CA TYR A 167 2.57 -6.95 11.15
C TYR A 167 1.37 -6.14 10.67
N MET A 168 0.24 -6.23 11.38
CA MET A 168 -0.92 -5.39 11.10
C MET A 168 -0.73 -4.04 11.77
N ASP A 169 -0.94 -2.97 11.02
CA ASP A 169 -0.92 -1.61 11.54
C ASP A 169 -1.70 -0.68 10.60
N TYR A 170 -1.98 0.53 11.08
CA TYR A 170 -2.69 1.56 10.38
C TYR A 170 -2.05 2.90 10.71
N LYS A 171 -1.61 3.63 9.68
CA LYS A 171 -0.93 4.92 9.84
C LYS A 171 -1.42 5.95 8.83
N ILE A 172 -1.91 7.07 9.36
CA ILE A 172 -2.22 8.32 8.65
C ILE A 172 -0.97 9.20 8.71
N ALA A 173 -0.50 9.64 7.56
CA ALA A 173 0.65 10.52 7.42
C ALA A 173 0.33 11.66 6.47
N LEU A 174 1.25 12.62 6.34
CA LEU A 174 1.22 13.50 5.18
C LEU A 174 1.35 12.66 3.91
N ASN A 175 0.69 13.11 2.84
CA ASN A 175 0.80 12.46 1.55
C ASN A 175 2.25 12.47 1.06
N THR A 176 2.77 11.27 0.75
CA THR A 176 4.16 11.05 0.31
C THR A 176 4.38 11.30 -1.18
N ILE A 177 3.29 11.54 -1.93
CA ILE A 177 3.31 11.82 -3.38
C ILE A 177 2.41 13.02 -3.74
N PRO A 178 2.60 14.19 -3.09
CA PRO A 178 1.69 15.34 -3.23
C PRO A 178 1.62 15.93 -4.64
N ASP A 179 2.63 15.67 -5.48
CA ASP A 179 2.64 16.11 -6.89
C ASP A 179 1.72 15.25 -7.79
N ILE A 180 1.27 14.10 -7.30
CA ILE A 180 0.47 13.12 -8.05
C ILE A 180 -0.92 12.93 -7.44
N LYS A 181 -1.03 13.00 -6.12
CA LYS A 181 -2.29 12.95 -5.38
C LYS A 181 -2.41 14.23 -4.57
N ASP A 182 -3.54 14.91 -4.65
CA ASP A 182 -3.75 16.25 -4.10
C ASP A 182 -4.24 16.27 -2.65
N HIS A 183 -4.64 15.12 -2.11
CA HIS A 183 -4.98 15.00 -0.68
C HIS A 183 -3.80 15.40 0.22
N LYS A 184 -4.11 16.09 1.32
CA LYS A 184 -3.13 16.47 2.33
C LYS A 184 -2.66 15.26 3.13
N PHE A 185 -3.59 14.38 3.52
CA PHE A 185 -3.31 13.19 4.32
C PHE A 185 -3.63 11.92 3.54
N ALA A 186 -2.79 10.91 3.75
CA ALA A 186 -2.90 9.61 3.11
C ALA A 186 -2.59 8.48 4.09
N LEU A 187 -3.01 7.27 3.74
CA LEU A 187 -2.52 6.09 4.39
C LEU A 187 -1.14 5.73 3.84
N VAL A 188 -0.26 5.29 4.75
CA VAL A 188 1.09 4.88 4.40
C VAL A 188 1.41 3.48 4.92
N ARG A 189 2.09 2.70 4.08
CA ARG A 189 2.53 1.35 4.41
C ARG A 189 4.04 1.32 4.54
N ARG A 190 4.52 0.77 5.66
CA ARG A 190 5.93 0.46 5.83
C ARG A 190 6.37 -0.56 4.78
N THR A 191 7.43 -0.25 4.05
CA THR A 191 7.97 -1.08 2.97
C THR A 191 8.96 -2.13 3.51
N LEU A 192 9.49 -2.96 2.60
CA LEU A 192 10.56 -3.91 2.92
C LEU A 192 11.95 -3.25 2.90
N ALA A 193 12.04 -1.92 2.77
CA ALA A 193 13.31 -1.21 2.73
C ALA A 193 14.02 -1.34 4.09
N TYR A 194 15.30 -1.70 4.04
CA TYR A 194 16.17 -1.78 5.20
C TYR A 194 17.61 -1.50 4.75
N PRO A 195 18.46 -0.79 5.53
CA PRO A 195 19.77 -0.32 5.08
C PRO A 195 20.72 -1.42 4.56
N ASP A 196 20.52 -2.65 5.01
CA ASP A 196 21.36 -3.81 4.71
C ASP A 196 20.60 -4.94 3.96
N ASN A 197 19.47 -4.62 3.30
CA ASN A 197 18.67 -5.58 2.50
C ASN A 197 19.53 -6.47 1.58
N TRP A 198 20.67 -5.95 1.09
CA TRP A 198 21.56 -6.63 0.15
C TRP A 198 22.71 -7.40 0.82
N VAL A 199 22.82 -7.39 2.15
CA VAL A 199 23.81 -8.20 2.87
C VAL A 199 23.65 -9.67 2.48
N GLY A 200 24.78 -10.32 2.19
CA GLY A 200 24.84 -11.70 1.72
C GLY A 200 24.94 -11.86 0.19
N TYR A 201 24.69 -10.81 -0.60
CA TYR A 201 25.00 -10.78 -2.04
C TYR A 201 26.39 -10.17 -2.36
N GLY A 202 27.13 -9.70 -1.35
CA GLY A 202 28.49 -9.16 -1.48
C GLY A 202 29.02 -8.56 -0.18
N GLU A 203 30.34 -8.45 -0.03
CA GLU A 203 30.98 -7.70 1.05
C GLU A 203 30.71 -6.19 0.79
N ASP A 204 30.15 -5.46 1.76
CA ASP A 204 29.89 -4.00 1.74
C ASP A 204 28.68 -3.48 0.93
N LEU A 205 27.63 -4.28 0.73
CA LEU A 205 26.41 -3.79 0.08
C LEU A 205 25.53 -2.97 1.02
N THR A 206 25.77 -1.66 1.01
CA THR A 206 24.86 -0.66 1.59
C THR A 206 24.24 0.18 0.47
N TYR A 207 23.04 0.70 0.72
CA TYR A 207 22.45 1.68 -0.16
C TYR A 207 23.30 2.96 -0.17
N THR A 208 23.74 3.41 -1.35
CA THR A 208 24.49 4.66 -1.50
C THR A 208 23.66 5.88 -1.10
N ASN A 209 22.34 5.79 -1.21
CA ASN A 209 21.39 6.83 -0.84
C ASN A 209 20.08 6.20 -0.38
N PHE A 210 20.09 5.56 0.80
CA PHE A 210 18.92 4.89 1.36
C PHE A 210 17.72 5.84 1.53
N GLU A 211 18.02 7.06 1.96
CA GLU A 211 17.06 8.07 2.37
C GLU A 211 16.39 8.80 1.19
N GLU A 212 16.71 8.44 -0.05
CA GLU A 212 16.13 9.07 -1.26
C GLU A 212 14.62 8.85 -1.35
N PHE A 213 14.13 7.72 -0.85
CA PHE A 213 12.72 7.37 -0.87
C PHE A 213 12.24 7.02 0.54
N PRO A 214 10.99 7.38 0.89
CA PRO A 214 10.46 7.10 2.21
C PRO A 214 10.40 5.59 2.47
N THR A 215 10.55 5.21 3.73
CA THR A 215 10.34 3.83 4.17
C THR A 215 8.85 3.53 4.37
N TYR A 216 8.03 4.56 4.53
CA TYR A 216 6.56 4.52 4.55
C TYR A 216 6.00 5.16 3.27
N ASN A 217 5.38 4.36 2.41
CA ASN A 217 4.91 4.81 1.10
C ASN A 217 3.39 4.95 1.06
N TYR A 218 2.88 5.85 0.22
CA TYR A 218 1.45 5.94 -0.12
C TYR A 218 0.90 4.55 -0.45
N THR A 219 -0.23 4.19 0.16
CA THR A 219 -0.84 2.87 0.02
C THR A 219 -2.33 2.95 -0.29
N THR A 220 -2.82 1.99 -1.05
CA THR A 220 -4.23 1.77 -1.33
C THR A 220 -4.63 0.37 -0.84
N PRO A 221 -4.88 0.19 0.48
CA PRO A 221 -5.32 -1.10 1.00
C PRO A 221 -6.62 -1.57 0.33
N HIS A 222 -6.72 -2.89 0.10
CA HIS A 222 -7.89 -3.53 -0.53
C HIS A 222 -8.74 -4.23 0.54
N ASN A 223 -9.09 -3.54 1.62
CA ASN A 223 -9.84 -4.08 2.77
C ASN A 223 -10.96 -3.11 3.17
N ILE A 224 -11.64 -2.59 2.16
CA ILE A 224 -12.60 -1.49 2.25
C ILE A 224 -13.89 -1.98 2.91
N LEU A 225 -14.39 -1.22 3.90
CA LEU A 225 -15.69 -1.40 4.51
C LEU A 225 -16.53 -0.14 4.35
N GLU A 226 -17.86 -0.29 4.34
CA GLU A 226 -18.79 0.84 4.42
C GLU A 226 -18.60 1.61 5.73
N LYS A 227 -18.40 0.87 6.84
CA LYS A 227 -18.23 1.40 8.18
C LYS A 227 -17.04 0.71 8.86
N THR A 228 -16.08 1.49 9.35
CA THR A 228 -14.88 1.01 10.04
C THR A 228 -14.91 1.42 11.50
N ALA A 229 -13.94 0.96 12.31
CA ALA A 229 -13.79 1.44 13.68
C ALA A 229 -13.62 2.97 13.76
N LEU A 230 -13.11 3.62 12.72
CA LEU A 230 -12.89 5.08 12.68
C LEU A 230 -14.19 5.86 12.38
N THR A 231 -15.12 5.25 11.64
CA THR A 231 -16.39 5.90 11.25
C THR A 231 -17.58 5.41 12.06
N ASP A 232 -17.43 4.32 12.82
CA ASP A 232 -18.43 3.83 13.75
C ASP A 232 -18.47 4.60 15.07
N VAL A 233 -19.12 5.77 15.02
CA VAL A 233 -19.27 6.66 16.16
C VAL A 233 -20.63 6.52 16.88
N ASP A 234 -21.49 5.57 16.51
CA ASP A 234 -22.88 5.45 16.99
C ASP A 234 -23.62 6.81 17.05
N ALA A 235 -23.94 7.30 18.26
CA ALA A 235 -24.56 8.61 18.52
C ALA A 235 -23.55 9.70 18.93
N GLY A 236 -22.25 9.39 18.87
CA GLY A 236 -21.13 10.26 19.18
C GLY A 236 -20.80 11.25 18.07
N ALA A 237 -19.81 12.10 18.33
CA ALA A 237 -19.34 13.07 17.34
C ALA A 237 -18.43 12.38 16.31
N CYS A 238 -18.50 12.78 15.04
CA CYS A 238 -17.71 12.19 13.95
C CYS A 238 -16.20 12.16 14.19
N TYR A 239 -15.68 13.07 15.03
CA TYR A 239 -14.26 13.13 15.34
C TYR A 239 -13.79 12.09 16.38
N SER A 240 -14.70 11.42 17.10
CA SER A 240 -14.38 10.71 18.34
C SER A 240 -13.37 9.57 18.18
N ASN A 241 -13.41 8.88 17.04
CA ASN A 241 -12.62 7.67 16.79
C ASN A 241 -11.42 7.92 15.87
N CYS A 242 -11.22 9.17 15.41
CA CYS A 242 -10.13 9.50 14.48
C CYS A 242 -9.28 10.67 14.98
N HIS A 243 -9.90 11.78 15.39
CA HIS A 243 -9.12 12.92 15.87
C HIS A 243 -8.47 12.61 17.22
N ILE A 244 -7.30 13.18 17.45
CA ILE A 244 -6.64 13.06 18.75
C ILE A 244 -7.45 13.82 19.78
N ARG A 245 -7.60 13.21 20.97
CA ARG A 245 -8.31 13.80 22.10
C ARG A 245 -7.47 13.62 23.36
N ASN A 246 -7.35 14.69 24.14
CA ASN A 246 -6.72 14.64 25.45
C ASN A 246 -7.79 14.45 26.54
N GLU A 247 -7.87 13.23 27.08
CA GLU A 247 -8.80 12.85 28.14
C GLU A 247 -8.03 12.69 29.46
N GLY A 248 -8.07 13.72 30.31
CA GLY A 248 -7.43 13.68 31.63
C GLY A 248 -5.91 13.50 31.57
N GLY A 249 -5.25 14.05 30.54
CA GLY A 249 -3.81 13.90 30.30
C GLY A 249 -3.42 12.69 29.45
N THR A 250 -4.37 11.86 29.03
CA THR A 250 -4.12 10.72 28.13
C THR A 250 -4.54 11.09 26.71
N LEU A 251 -3.61 11.01 25.75
CA LEU A 251 -3.91 11.21 24.33
C LEU A 251 -4.50 9.93 23.74
N ILE A 252 -5.73 10.04 23.23
CA ILE A 252 -6.48 8.98 22.56
C ILE A 252 -6.36 9.16 21.04
N ASN A 253 -6.35 8.06 20.28
CA ASN A 253 -6.21 7.99 18.82
C ASN A 253 -4.84 8.43 18.29
N THR A 254 -3.83 8.61 19.16
CA THR A 254 -2.49 9.04 18.73
C THR A 254 -1.80 7.98 17.87
N GLU A 255 -2.12 6.71 18.11
CA GLU A 255 -1.60 5.54 17.42
C GLU A 255 -2.01 5.45 15.94
N LEU A 256 -3.07 6.15 15.54
CA LEU A 256 -3.53 6.19 14.15
C LEU A 256 -2.59 6.99 13.23
N TYR A 257 -1.72 7.81 13.80
CA TYR A 257 -0.88 8.75 13.04
C TYR A 257 0.58 8.32 13.04
N LEU A 258 1.28 8.65 11.94
CA LEU A 258 2.72 8.45 11.84
C LEU A 258 3.46 9.62 12.50
N TRP A 259 4.09 9.33 13.63
CA TRP A 259 4.90 10.29 14.38
C TRP A 259 6.39 10.10 14.11
N ARG A 260 7.15 11.17 14.17
CA ARG A 260 8.61 11.12 14.08
C ARG A 260 9.26 10.23 15.13
N ASP A 261 8.72 10.20 16.35
CA ASP A 261 9.25 9.35 17.43
C ASP A 261 8.86 7.87 17.30
N SER A 262 7.93 7.54 16.39
CA SER A 262 7.57 6.16 16.05
C SER A 262 8.48 5.54 15.00
N LEU A 263 9.30 6.35 14.32
CA LEU A 263 10.26 5.90 13.32
C LEU A 263 11.50 5.29 13.97
N LEU A 264 12.03 4.23 13.36
CA LEU A 264 13.34 3.70 13.71
C LEU A 264 14.43 4.70 13.33
N THR A 265 15.57 4.67 14.00
CA THR A 265 16.66 5.65 13.79
C THR A 265 17.11 5.76 12.33
N TRP A 266 17.07 4.65 11.60
CA TRP A 266 17.46 4.58 10.18
C TRP A 266 16.30 4.90 9.21
N GLU A 267 15.08 5.10 9.70
CA GLU A 267 13.93 5.52 8.90
C GLU A 267 13.72 7.04 8.95
N LEU A 268 14.40 7.73 9.87
CA LEU A 268 14.20 9.14 10.15
C LEU A 268 14.45 10.01 8.92
N ASP A 269 15.66 9.94 8.34
CA ASP A 269 16.04 10.82 7.24
C ASP A 269 15.16 10.60 5.99
N ALA A 270 14.75 9.34 5.70
CA ALA A 270 13.85 8.98 4.61
C ALA A 270 12.41 9.50 4.80
N THR A 271 11.89 9.48 6.03
CA THR A 271 10.45 9.52 6.27
C THR A 271 9.99 10.67 7.16
N GLU A 272 10.86 11.31 7.95
CA GLU A 272 10.44 12.34 8.92
C GLU A 272 9.72 13.52 8.29
N ALA A 273 9.99 13.82 7.01
CA ALA A 273 9.31 14.88 6.26
C ALA A 273 7.80 14.63 6.07
N TYR A 274 7.34 13.38 6.21
CA TYR A 274 5.96 12.98 6.00
C TYR A 274 5.19 12.69 7.30
N THR A 275 5.83 12.84 8.45
CA THR A 275 5.16 12.62 9.75
C THR A 275 4.20 13.77 10.06
N VAL A 276 3.30 13.55 11.02
CA VAL A 276 2.26 14.54 11.35
C VAL A 276 2.71 15.57 12.40
N ASP A 277 3.99 15.56 12.78
CA ASP A 277 4.58 16.46 13.77
C ASP A 277 4.36 17.93 13.37
N GLY A 278 3.60 18.66 14.19
CA GLY A 278 3.25 20.06 13.94
C GLY A 278 2.24 20.28 12.80
N GLN A 279 1.68 19.22 12.22
CA GLN A 279 0.73 19.30 11.09
C GLN A 279 -0.74 19.21 11.52
N LEU A 280 -0.99 18.75 12.75
CA LEU A 280 -2.33 18.59 13.33
C LEU A 280 -2.76 19.83 14.13
N PRO A 281 -4.07 20.11 14.26
CA PRO A 281 -4.55 21.26 15.01
C PRO A 281 -4.13 21.21 16.49
N ALA A 282 -3.58 22.31 17.00
CA ALA A 282 -3.16 22.41 18.40
C ALA A 282 -4.29 22.10 19.40
N SER A 283 -5.53 22.43 19.05
CA SER A 283 -6.72 22.18 19.86
C SER A 283 -7.05 20.70 20.09
N TRP A 284 -6.42 19.77 19.37
CA TRP A 284 -6.58 18.33 19.59
C TRP A 284 -5.84 17.84 20.85
N PHE A 285 -4.79 18.56 21.25
CA PHE A 285 -3.94 18.19 22.39
C PHE A 285 -4.33 18.90 23.68
N GLU A 286 -5.26 19.86 23.61
CA GLU A 286 -5.82 20.54 24.78
C GLU A 286 -6.72 19.58 25.56
N GLU A 287 -6.53 19.51 26.88
CA GLU A 287 -7.34 18.70 27.78
C GLU A 287 -8.80 19.17 27.74
N LYS A 288 -9.72 18.22 27.54
CA LYS A 288 -11.17 18.47 27.49
C LYS A 288 -11.89 18.03 28.75
#